data_AF-W1UAL6-F1
#
_entry.id   AF-W1UAL6-F1
#
_cell.length_a   1.000
_cell.length_b   1.000
_cell.length_c   1.000
_cell.angle_alpha   90.00
_cell.angle_beta   90.00
_cell.angle_gamma   90.00
#
_symmetry.space_group_name_H-M   'P 1'
#
loop_
_entity.id
_entity.type
_entity.pdbx_description
1 polymer ?
#
loop_
_entity_poly.entity_id
_entity_poly.type
_entity_poly.pdbx_seq_one_letter_code
_entity_poly.pdbx_strand_id
1 'polypeptide(L)'
;VSNIENNINTLTEKNIKLICSEFNINNNWLTKDEGDMFCDDNKDEDDYLAKIDYIMTGENNFHKNLFKTFALLDEKELDALENIINKFIQVKKESKE
;
A
#
# COMPACT_ATOMS: atom_id res chain seq x y z
N VAL A 1 -13.20 -19.69 16.78
CA VAL A 1 -11.91 -20.31 16.45
C VAL A 1 -11.91 -21.78 16.84
N SER A 2 -12.14 -22.14 18.12
CA SER A 2 -12.21 -23.56 18.54
C SER A 2 -13.16 -24.46 17.71
N ASN A 3 -14.37 -24.01 17.38
CA ASN A 3 -15.28 -24.80 16.52
C ASN A 3 -14.78 -24.93 15.07
N ILE A 4 -13.97 -23.99 14.59
CA ILE A 4 -13.35 -24.04 13.26
C ILE A 4 -12.18 -25.02 13.27
N GLU A 5 -11.31 -24.95 14.29
CA GLU A 5 -10.16 -25.85 14.47
C GLU A 5 -10.59 -27.31 14.65
N ASN A 6 -11.76 -27.53 15.26
CA ASN A 6 -12.35 -28.85 15.42
C ASN A 6 -13.20 -29.31 14.22
N ASN A 7 -13.14 -28.60 13.07
CA ASN A 7 -13.93 -28.90 11.86
C ASN A 7 -15.45 -28.93 12.07
N ILE A 8 -15.96 -28.31 13.13
CA ILE A 8 -17.40 -28.19 13.40
C ILE A 8 -18.01 -27.13 12.50
N ASN A 9 -17.27 -26.04 12.26
CA ASN A 9 -17.67 -24.94 11.37
C ASN A 9 -16.65 -24.74 10.26
N THR A 10 -17.14 -24.55 9.04
CA THR A 10 -16.30 -24.18 7.89
C THR A 10 -15.79 -22.75 8.01
N LEU A 11 -14.58 -22.49 7.53
CA LEU A 11 -14.05 -21.14 7.39
C LEU A 11 -14.91 -20.37 6.38
N THR A 12 -15.51 -19.26 6.79
CA THR A 12 -16.26 -18.39 5.87
C THR A 12 -15.30 -17.54 5.05
N GLU A 13 -15.70 -17.11 3.84
CA GLU A 13 -14.89 -16.20 3.01
C GLU A 13 -14.48 -14.93 3.74
N LYS A 14 -15.37 -14.39 4.59
CA LYS A 14 -15.08 -13.22 5.42
C LYS A 14 -13.94 -13.51 6.40
N ASN A 15 -13.95 -14.67 7.05
CA ASN A 15 -12.91 -15.06 7.99
C ASN A 15 -11.59 -15.38 7.29
N ILE A 16 -11.64 -16.02 6.11
CA ILE A 16 -10.47 -16.27 5.25
C ILE A 16 -9.78 -14.95 4.92
N LYS A 17 -10.52 -13.94 4.42
CA LYS A 17 -9.96 -12.61 4.11
C LYS A 17 -9.34 -11.92 5.31
N LEU A 18 -9.99 -12.01 6.48
CA LEU A 18 -9.46 -11.45 7.73
C LEU A 18 -8.13 -12.11 8.13
N ILE A 19 -8.03 -13.44 8.07
CA ILE A 19 -6.81 -14.19 8.39
C ILE A 19 -5.68 -13.85 7.40
N CYS A 20 -5.97 -13.87 6.10
CA CYS A 20 -5.00 -13.51 5.06
C CYS A 20 -4.44 -12.10 5.25
N SER A 21 -5.29 -11.13 5.61
CA SER A 21 -4.88 -9.75 5.86
C SER A 21 -4.03 -9.59 7.13
N GLU A 22 -4.43 -10.23 8.24
CA GLU A 22 -3.77 -10.07 9.54
C GLU A 22 -2.38 -10.70 9.57
N PHE A 23 -2.22 -11.85 8.91
CA PHE A 23 -1.00 -12.67 8.99
C PHE A 23 -0.16 -12.66 7.71
N ASN A 24 -0.52 -11.83 6.72
CA ASN A 24 0.12 -11.79 5.41
C ASN A 24 0.12 -13.16 4.69
N ILE A 25 -0.98 -13.91 4.80
CA ILE A 25 -1.08 -15.26 4.25
C ILE A 25 -1.78 -15.22 2.89
N ASN A 26 -1.24 -15.96 1.92
CA ASN A 26 -1.86 -16.10 0.60
C ASN A 26 -3.16 -16.93 0.69
N ASN A 27 -4.25 -16.39 0.15
CA ASN A 27 -5.56 -17.07 0.13
C ASN A 27 -5.54 -18.38 -0.67
N ASN A 28 -4.81 -18.42 -1.79
CA ASN A 28 -4.70 -19.63 -2.60
C ASN A 28 -3.96 -20.73 -1.84
N TRP A 29 -2.94 -20.36 -1.06
CA TRP A 29 -2.28 -21.30 -0.16
C TRP A 29 -3.24 -21.78 0.94
N LEU A 30 -3.93 -20.86 1.61
CA LEU A 30 -4.82 -21.18 2.75
C LEU A 30 -6.03 -22.06 2.35
N THR A 31 -6.53 -21.94 1.12
CA THR A 31 -7.76 -22.61 0.68
C THR A 31 -7.53 -23.79 -0.26
N LYS A 32 -6.41 -23.81 -1.00
CA LYS A 32 -6.13 -24.80 -2.04
C LYS A 32 -4.74 -25.44 -1.92
N ASP A 33 -3.93 -25.00 -0.95
CA ASP A 33 -2.53 -25.43 -0.78
C ASP A 33 -1.67 -25.14 -2.03
N GLU A 34 -2.01 -24.07 -2.76
CA GLU A 34 -1.33 -23.64 -3.99
C GLU A 34 -0.54 -22.35 -3.77
N GLY A 35 0.74 -22.35 -4.17
CA GLY A 35 1.64 -21.20 -4.06
C GLY A 35 2.32 -21.09 -2.70
N ASP A 36 2.93 -19.94 -2.43
CA ASP A 36 3.65 -19.70 -1.17
C ASP A 36 2.71 -19.28 -0.04
N MET A 37 3.05 -19.71 1.18
CA MET A 37 2.27 -19.47 2.39
C MET A 37 2.11 -17.98 2.69
N PHE A 38 3.19 -17.22 2.52
CA PHE A 38 3.19 -15.78 2.70
C PHE A 38 3.11 -15.09 1.33
N CYS A 39 2.40 -13.98 1.27
CA CYS A 39 2.54 -13.10 0.12
C CYS A 39 3.94 -12.48 0.17
N ASP A 40 4.81 -12.80 -0.79
CA ASP A 40 6.10 -12.14 -1.00
C ASP A 40 5.91 -10.62 -1.01
N ASP A 41 6.91 -9.88 -0.54
CA ASP A 41 6.93 -8.43 -0.26
C ASP A 41 6.67 -7.51 -1.48
N ASN A 42 6.09 -8.01 -2.59
CA ASN A 42 5.42 -7.20 -3.62
C ASN A 42 4.16 -6.46 -3.08
N LYS A 43 3.94 -6.49 -1.76
CA LYS A 43 2.95 -5.77 -0.96
C LYS A 43 3.04 -4.25 -1.03
N ASP A 44 4.11 -3.70 -1.60
CA ASP A 44 4.28 -2.26 -1.70
C ASP A 44 3.20 -1.62 -2.59
N GLU A 45 2.92 -2.17 -3.77
CA GLU A 45 2.00 -1.52 -4.73
C GLU A 45 0.53 -1.49 -4.24
N ASP A 46 0.02 -2.62 -3.71
CA ASP A 46 -1.34 -2.69 -3.17
C ASP A 46 -1.51 -1.82 -1.91
N ASP A 47 -0.47 -1.71 -1.06
CA ASP A 47 -0.48 -0.84 0.11
C ASP A 47 -0.42 0.65 -0.29
N TYR A 48 0.33 1.00 -1.34
CA TYR A 48 0.36 2.36 -1.87
C TYR A 48 -0.98 2.79 -2.47
N LEU A 49 -1.65 1.92 -3.22
CA LEU A 49 -2.99 2.20 -3.77
C LEU A 49 -4.01 2.43 -2.64
N ALA A 50 -4.01 1.58 -1.61
CA ALA A 50 -4.89 1.74 -0.46
C ALA A 50 -4.61 3.05 0.32
N LYS A 51 -3.34 3.44 0.44
CA LYS A 51 -2.95 4.72 1.07
C LYS A 51 -3.38 5.93 0.24
N ILE A 52 -3.28 5.87 -1.08
CA ILE A 52 -3.77 6.93 -1.98
C ILE A 52 -5.29 7.06 -1.80
N ASP A 53 -6.04 5.96 -1.79
CA ASP A 53 -7.48 5.96 -1.57
C ASP A 53 -7.86 6.55 -0.20
N TYR A 54 -7.10 6.21 0.85
CA TYR A 54 -7.29 6.79 2.18
C TYR A 54 -7.07 8.32 2.17
N ILE A 55 -6.03 8.80 1.50
CA ILE A 55 -5.75 10.24 1.37
C ILE A 55 -6.87 10.95 0.59
N MET A 56 -7.37 10.32 -0.47
CA MET A 56 -8.44 10.87 -1.31
C MET A 56 -9.80 10.91 -0.60
N THR A 57 -10.03 10.03 0.37
CA THR A 57 -11.24 10.01 1.20
C THR A 57 -11.16 10.87 2.47
N GLY A 58 -9.95 11.23 2.93
CA GLY A 58 -9.75 12.08 4.11
C GLY A 58 -10.28 13.52 3.97
N GLU A 59 -10.19 14.35 5.00
CA GLU A 59 -10.71 15.74 4.97
C GLU A 59 -9.68 16.78 4.49
N ASN A 60 -8.39 16.42 4.47
CA ASN A 60 -7.32 17.35 4.15
C ASN A 60 -7.23 17.63 2.64
N ASN A 61 -7.76 18.77 2.22
CA ASN A 61 -7.74 19.21 0.82
C ASN A 61 -6.34 19.44 0.24
N PHE A 62 -5.35 19.81 1.06
CA PHE A 62 -3.98 19.99 0.60
C PHE A 62 -3.39 18.66 0.12
N HIS A 63 -3.54 17.59 0.91
CA HIS A 63 -3.04 16.27 0.51
C HIS A 63 -3.73 15.76 -0.77
N LYS A 64 -5.05 15.91 -0.88
CA LYS A 64 -5.77 15.52 -2.11
C LYS A 64 -5.28 16.26 -3.33
N ASN A 65 -5.13 17.58 -3.21
CA ASN A 65 -4.70 18.40 -4.33
C ASN A 65 -3.25 18.08 -4.72
N LEU A 66 -2.37 17.76 -3.77
CA LEU A 66 -1.02 17.32 -4.05
C LEU A 66 -1.00 16.05 -4.92
N PHE A 67 -1.74 15.02 -4.54
CA PHE A 67 -1.82 13.78 -5.33
C PHE A 67 -2.50 13.97 -6.69
N LYS A 68 -3.55 14.80 -6.76
CA LYS A 68 -4.16 15.18 -8.04
C LYS A 68 -3.16 15.88 -8.96
N THR A 69 -2.33 16.76 -8.42
CA THR A 69 -1.28 17.41 -9.19
C THR A 69 -0.32 16.36 -9.72
N PHE A 70 0.21 15.45 -8.89
CA PHE A 70 1.11 14.39 -9.35
C PHE A 70 0.51 13.52 -10.45
N ALA A 71 -0.79 13.22 -10.40
CA ALA A 71 -1.47 12.45 -11.43
C ALA A 71 -1.66 13.23 -12.76
N LEU A 72 -1.53 14.56 -12.75
CA LEU A 72 -1.75 15.43 -13.91
C LEU A 72 -0.45 15.90 -14.58
N LEU A 73 0.70 15.78 -13.92
CA LEU A 73 1.98 16.22 -14.47
C LEU A 73 2.42 15.32 -15.62
N ASP A 74 2.96 15.93 -16.67
CA ASP A 74 3.66 15.20 -17.74
C ASP A 74 5.13 14.88 -17.36
N GLU A 75 5.82 14.07 -18.17
CA GLU A 75 7.21 13.67 -17.91
C GLU A 75 8.16 14.88 -17.75
N LYS A 76 7.98 15.94 -18.54
CA LYS A 76 8.84 17.13 -18.46
C LYS A 76 8.60 17.90 -17.17
N GLU A 77 7.35 17.96 -16.73
CA GLU A 77 6.98 18.59 -15.47
C GLU A 77 7.48 17.78 -14.27
N LEU A 78 7.45 16.45 -14.35
CA LEU A 78 8.02 15.56 -13.34
C LEU A 78 9.55 15.73 -13.25
N ASP A 79 10.24 15.80 -14.39
CA ASP A 79 11.69 16.08 -14.42
C ASP A 79 12.02 17.45 -13.80
N ALA A 80 11.21 18.48 -14.09
CA ALA A 80 11.38 19.80 -13.49
C ALA A 80 11.17 19.77 -11.98
N LEU A 81 10.18 19.02 -11.50
CA LEU A 81 9.90 18.82 -10.07
C LEU A 81 11.08 18.12 -9.38
N GLU A 82 11.61 17.04 -9.97
CA GLU A 82 12.75 16.32 -9.43
C GLU A 82 13.97 17.23 -9.28
N ASN A 83 14.24 18.05 -10.31
CA ASN A 83 15.33 19.03 -10.27
C ASN A 83 15.18 20.06 -9.16
N ILE A 84 13.95 20.51 -8.87
CA ILE A 84 13.68 21.44 -7.76
C ILE A 84 13.94 20.75 -6.42
N ILE A 85 13.48 19.50 -6.25
CA ILE A 85 13.70 18.71 -5.04
C ILE A 85 15.21 18.48 -4.81
N ASN A 86 15.94 18.11 -5.84
CA ASN A 86 17.39 17.91 -5.78
C ASN A 86 18.13 19.18 -5.35
N LYS A 87 17.77 20.34 -5.90
CA LYS A 87 18.31 21.64 -5.46
C LYS A 87 17.98 21.94 -4.00
N PHE A 88 16.75 21.67 -3.56
CA PHE A 88 16.36 21.86 -2.16
C PHE A 88 17.20 20.98 -1.21
N ILE A 89 17.42 19.71 -1.57
CA ILE A 89 18.26 18.79 -0.80
C ILE A 89 19.71 19.30 -0.74
N GLN A 90 20.24 19.81 -1.85
CA GLN A 90 21.59 20.36 -1.91
C GLN A 90 21.73 21.57 -0.96
N VAL A 91 20.84 22.56 -1.04
CA VAL A 91 20.86 23.72 -0.13
C VAL A 91 20.75 23.30 1.33
N LYS A 92 19.91 22.30 1.63
CA LYS A 92 19.77 21.78 3.00
C LYS A 92 21.05 21.09 3.49
N LYS A 93 21.83 20.45 2.61
CA LYS A 93 23.13 19.85 2.96
C LYS A 93 24.16 20.95 3.24
N GLU A 94 24.25 21.96 2.38
CA GLU A 94 25.17 23.10 2.54
C GLU A 94 24.88 23.92 3.80
N SER A 95 23.61 24.02 4.23
CA SER A 95 23.23 24.72 5.48
C SER A 95 23.55 23.96 6.79
N LYS A 96 24.03 22.72 6.69
CA LYS A 96 24.38 21.87 7.84
C LYS A 96 25.90 21.73 8.05
N GLU A 97 26.71 22.31 7.18
CA GLU A 97 28.16 22.53 7.35
C GLU A 97 28.42 23.93 7.91
#